data_AF-A0A1W9PML1-F1
#
_entry.id   AF-A0A1W9PML1-F1
#
_cell.length_a   1.000
_cell.length_b   1.000
_cell.length_c   1.000
_cell.angle_alpha   90.00
_cell.angle_beta   90.00
_cell.angle_gamma   90.00
#
_symmetry.space_group_name_H-M   'P 1'
#
loop_
_entity.id
_entity.type
_entity.pdbx_description
1 polymer ?
#
loop_
_entity_poly.entity_id
_entity_poly.type
_entity_poly.pdbx_seq_one_letter_code
_entity_poly.pdbx_strand_id
1 'polypeptide(L)'
;MKKRILIGIAGGSGSGKTAIAQKLSKDLGHQRVVLVAQDSYYKDLSHLPLRERAKQNFDHPDALDNELLIQHLKSLLAGQVVEQPVYDFSLHCRSRETVRIGGQNII
;
A
#
# COMPACT_ATOMS: atom_id res chain seq x y z
N MET A 1 14.26 -20.25 -9.11
CA MET A 1 13.27 -19.19 -8.86
C MET A 1 13.91 -17.84 -9.14
N LYS A 2 13.23 -16.91 -9.83
CA LYS A 2 13.72 -15.52 -9.91
C LYS A 2 13.63 -14.89 -8.52
N LYS A 3 14.73 -14.33 -8.04
CA LYS A 3 14.79 -13.61 -6.76
C LYS A 3 14.06 -12.28 -6.96
N ARG A 4 13.24 -11.88 -5.99
CA ARG A 4 12.57 -10.56 -5.97
C ARG A 4 13.05 -9.82 -4.73
N ILE A 5 13.20 -8.51 -4.83
CA ILE A 5 13.72 -7.66 -3.75
C ILE A 5 12.57 -6.80 -3.22
N LEU A 6 12.38 -6.80 -1.91
CA LEU A 6 11.49 -5.85 -1.22
C LEU A 6 12.32 -4.69 -0.70
N ILE A 7 11.95 -3.47 -1.09
CA ILE A 7 12.60 -2.23 -0.64
C ILE A 7 11.57 -1.42 0.15
N GLY A 8 11.83 -1.20 1.43
CA GLY A 8 11.02 -0.31 2.27
C GLY A 8 11.54 1.12 2.20
N ILE A 9 10.64 2.09 1.97
CA ILE A 9 10.94 3.52 1.97
C ILE A 9 10.15 4.17 3.11
N ALA A 10 10.84 4.55 4.18
CA ALA A 10 10.24 5.15 5.37
C ALA A 10 10.69 6.62 5.58
N GLY A 11 9.91 7.38 6.34
CA GLY A 11 10.15 8.79 6.61
C GLY A 11 8.87 9.56 6.93
N GLY A 12 8.99 10.77 7.50
CA GLY A 12 7.84 11.61 7.86
C GLY A 12 6.97 12.01 6.66
N SER A 13 5.75 12.48 6.93
CA SER A 13 4.90 13.04 5.87
C SER A 13 5.62 14.21 5.17
N GLY A 14 5.45 14.33 3.85
CA GLY A 14 6.13 15.35 3.04
C GLY A 14 7.62 15.12 2.77
N SER A 15 8.26 14.06 3.29
CA SER A 15 9.70 13.81 3.10
C SER A 15 10.12 13.32 1.70
N GLY A 16 9.19 13.24 0.74
CA GLY A 16 9.49 12.83 -0.64
C GLY A 16 9.45 11.32 -0.93
N LYS A 17 8.94 10.49 -0.01
CA LYS A 17 8.86 9.01 -0.18
C LYS A 17 8.21 8.60 -1.51
N THR A 18 7.03 9.16 -1.80
CA THR A 18 6.26 8.87 -3.02
C THR A 18 7.03 9.28 -4.28
N ALA A 19 7.70 10.43 -4.24
CA ALA A 19 8.50 10.91 -5.37
C ALA A 19 9.69 9.98 -5.65
N ILE A 20 10.40 9.55 -4.60
CA ILE A 20 11.53 8.60 -4.72
C ILE A 20 11.03 7.26 -5.27
N ALA A 21 9.93 6.72 -4.74
CA ALA A 21 9.35 5.46 -5.19
C ALA A 21 8.93 5.50 -6.67
N GLN A 22 8.27 6.58 -7.10
CA GLN A 22 7.88 6.79 -8.49
C GLN A 22 9.09 6.94 -9.41
N LYS A 23 10.12 7.67 -8.97
CA LYS A 23 11.37 7.84 -9.73
C LYS A 23 12.09 6.51 -9.92
N LEU A 24 12.21 5.70 -8.86
CA LEU A 24 12.75 4.33 -8.93
C LEU A 24 11.96 3.44 -9.90
N SER A 25 10.63 3.47 -9.83
CA SER A 25 9.76 2.71 -10.74
C SER A 25 9.97 3.12 -12.20
N LYS A 26 10.12 4.42 -12.47
CA LYS A 26 10.41 4.95 -13.81
C LYS A 26 11.78 4.51 -14.30
N ASP A 27 12.82 4.66 -13.49
CA ASP A 27 14.21 4.39 -13.88
C ASP A 27 14.48 2.89 -14.04
N LEU A 28 13.85 2.04 -13.23
CA LEU A 28 13.89 0.59 -13.36
C LEU A 28 12.88 0.06 -14.39
N GLY A 29 11.99 0.90 -14.92
CA GLY A 29 10.93 0.51 -15.84
C GLY A 29 9.71 -0.08 -15.12
N HIS A 30 8.55 0.51 -15.38
CA HIS A 30 7.29 0.20 -14.69
C HIS A 30 6.87 -1.29 -14.75
N GLN A 31 7.31 -2.04 -15.76
CA GLN A 31 7.00 -3.47 -15.90
C GLN A 31 7.80 -4.38 -14.96
N ARG A 32 8.78 -3.83 -14.21
CA ARG A 32 9.65 -4.58 -13.30
C ARG A 32 9.44 -4.22 -11.82
N VAL A 33 8.63 -3.21 -11.52
CA VAL A 33 8.46 -2.67 -10.16
C VAL A 33 6.98 -2.62 -9.80
N VAL A 34 6.62 -3.30 -8.71
CA VAL A 34 5.33 -3.11 -8.03
C VAL A 34 5.51 -2.02 -6.98
N LEU A 35 4.72 -0.96 -7.05
CA LEU A 35 4.62 0.02 -5.96
C LEU A 35 3.48 -0.37 -5.03
N VAL A 36 3.78 -0.46 -3.74
CA VAL A 36 2.79 -0.73 -2.69
C VAL A 36 2.81 0.45 -1.73
N ALA A 37 1.68 1.14 -1.59
CA ALA A 37 1.53 2.23 -0.63
C ALA A 37 0.98 1.66 0.68
N GLN A 38 1.71 1.82 1.79
CA GLN A 38 1.29 1.31 3.10
C GLN A 38 -0.03 1.96 3.56
N ASP A 39 -0.23 3.24 3.25
CA ASP A 39 -1.43 4.00 3.63
C ASP A 39 -2.71 3.43 2.99
N SER A 40 -2.60 2.69 1.88
CA SER A 40 -3.72 1.95 1.29
C SER A 40 -4.28 0.88 2.23
N TYR A 41 -3.47 0.43 3.20
CA TYR A 41 -3.80 -0.63 4.15
C TYR A 41 -4.25 -0.08 5.50
N TYR A 42 -4.69 1.18 5.61
CA TYR A 42 -5.46 1.58 6.78
C TYR A 42 -6.70 0.68 6.94
N LYS A 43 -7.07 0.41 8.19
CA LYS A 43 -8.24 -0.40 8.54
C LYS A 43 -9.50 0.26 8.01
N ASP A 44 -10.46 -0.57 7.61
CA ASP A 44 -11.75 -0.06 7.19
C ASP A 44 -12.58 0.39 8.41
N LEU A 45 -12.91 1.67 8.46
CA LEU A 45 -13.73 2.29 9.49
C LEU A 45 -15.15 2.58 9.00
N SER A 46 -15.57 1.99 7.86
CA SER A 46 -16.90 2.18 7.28
C SER A 46 -18.05 1.85 8.25
N HIS A 47 -17.78 1.00 9.26
CA HIS A 47 -18.71 0.64 10.32
C HIS A 47 -18.96 1.76 11.36
N LEU A 48 -18.08 2.77 11.44
CA LEU A 48 -18.23 3.90 12.36
C LEU A 48 -18.87 5.11 11.66
N PRO A 49 -19.51 6.04 12.40
CA PRO A 49 -19.91 7.35 11.86
C PRO A 49 -18.71 8.21 11.48
N LEU A 50 -18.82 9.06 10.44
CA LEU A 50 -17.72 9.90 9.94
C LEU A 50 -17.04 10.73 11.04
N ARG A 51 -17.82 11.28 11.99
CA ARG A 51 -17.29 12.08 13.11
C ARG A 51 -16.35 11.28 14.02
N GLU A 52 -16.56 9.97 14.15
CA GLU A 52 -15.69 9.10 14.94
C GLU A 52 -14.46 8.68 14.13
N ARG A 53 -14.63 8.38 12.84
CA ARG A 53 -13.50 8.09 11.94
C ARG A 53 -12.47 9.22 11.93
N ALA A 54 -12.93 10.47 11.90
CA ALA A 54 -12.08 11.66 11.89
C ALA A 54 -11.25 11.85 13.17
N LYS A 55 -11.57 11.14 14.26
CA LYS A 55 -10.79 11.18 15.52
C LYS A 55 -9.69 10.11 15.56
N GLN A 56 -9.62 9.24 14.56
CA GLN A 56 -8.67 8.15 14.56
C GLN A 56 -7.23 8.67 14.47
N ASN A 57 -6.35 8.12 15.31
CA ASN A 57 -4.93 8.36 15.21
C ASN A 57 -4.32 7.43 14.14
N PHE A 58 -4.04 7.99 12.96
CA PHE A 58 -3.46 7.26 11.83
C PHE A 58 -1.94 7.02 11.95
N ASP A 59 -1.28 7.61 12.94
CA ASP A 59 0.13 7.34 13.25
C ASP A 59 0.31 6.15 14.21
N HIS A 60 -0.78 5.66 14.79
CA HIS A 60 -0.73 4.48 15.66
C HIS A 60 -0.59 3.20 14.82
N PRO A 61 0.31 2.25 15.16
CA PRO A 61 0.49 1.00 14.42
C PRO A 61 -0.81 0.21 14.17
N ASP A 62 -1.74 0.26 15.12
CA ASP A 62 -3.04 -0.43 15.03
C ASP A 62 -4.01 0.16 14.01
N ALA A 63 -3.74 1.36 13.47
CA ALA A 63 -4.55 1.93 12.40
C ALA A 63 -4.39 1.15 11.09
N LEU A 64 -3.31 0.37 10.95
CA LEU A 64 -3.02 -0.43 9.76
C LEU A 64 -3.52 -1.87 9.88
N ASP A 65 -3.97 -2.39 8.74
CA ASP A 65 -4.29 -3.78 8.49
C ASP A 65 -3.01 -4.55 8.12
N ASN A 66 -2.14 -4.72 9.12
CA ASN A 66 -0.82 -5.32 8.94
C ASN A 66 -0.89 -6.78 8.46
N GLU A 67 -1.93 -7.52 8.86
CA GLU A 67 -2.14 -8.90 8.41
C GLU A 67 -2.36 -8.96 6.89
N LEU A 68 -3.27 -8.14 6.37
CA LEU A 68 -3.53 -8.04 4.94
C LEU A 68 -2.30 -7.54 4.17
N LEU A 69 -1.60 -6.53 4.69
CA LEU A 69 -0.36 -6.02 4.07
C LEU A 69 0.69 -7.13 3.95
N ILE A 70 0.96 -7.86 5.03
CA ILE A 70 1.94 -8.96 5.04
C ILE A 70 1.52 -10.06 4.07
N GLN A 71 0.24 -10.43 4.04
CA GLN A 71 -0.29 -11.40 3.08
C GLN A 71 -0.04 -10.96 1.63
N HIS A 72 -0.35 -9.71 1.31
CA HIS A 72 -0.17 -9.17 -0.03
C HIS A 72 1.30 -9.09 -0.43
N LEU A 73 2.18 -8.64 0.47
CA LEU A 73 3.62 -8.60 0.23
C LEU A 73 4.19 -10.00 -0.04
N LYS A 74 3.75 -11.03 0.69
CA LYS A 74 4.14 -12.43 0.43
C LYS A 74 3.67 -12.91 -0.94
N SER A 75 2.42 -12.65 -1.31
CA SER A 75 1.86 -12.99 -2.61
C SER A 75 2.62 -12.31 -3.76
N LEU A 76 2.92 -11.02 -3.63
CA LEU A 76 3.69 -10.26 -4.61
C LEU A 76 5.13 -10.79 -4.76
N LEU A 77 5.79 -11.14 -3.65
CA LEU A 77 7.10 -11.79 -3.67
C LEU A 77 7.07 -13.20 -4.28
N ALA A 78 5.94 -13.90 -4.21
CA ALA A 78 5.71 -15.14 -4.95
C ALA A 78 5.39 -14.92 -6.44
N GLY A 79 5.22 -13.66 -6.89
CA GLY A 79 4.89 -13.31 -8.27
C GLY A 79 3.40 -13.37 -8.58
N GLN A 80 2.57 -13.47 -7.55
CA GLN A 80 1.12 -13.45 -7.69
C GLN A 80 0.61 -12.00 -7.84
N VAL A 81 -0.63 -11.88 -8.29
CA VAL A 81 -1.35 -10.61 -8.34
C VAL A 81 -2.17 -10.47 -7.06
N VAL A 82 -2.35 -9.23 -6.59
CA VAL A 82 -3.23 -8.91 -5.46
C VAL A 82 -4.16 -7.76 -5.82
N GLU A 83 -5.29 -7.71 -5.13
CA GLU A 83 -6.24 -6.60 -5.20
C GLU A 83 -5.93 -5.64 -4.05
N GLN A 84 -5.10 -4.61 -4.31
CA GLN A 84 -4.73 -3.65 -3.29
C GLN A 84 -5.95 -2.80 -2.92
N PRO A 85 -6.27 -2.64 -1.63
CA PRO A 85 -7.32 -1.71 -1.21
C PRO A 85 -7.02 -0.28 -1.66
N VAL A 86 -8.07 0.49 -1.92
CA VAL A 86 -7.98 1.95 -2.06
C VAL A 86 -8.48 2.58 -0.77
N TYR A 87 -7.70 3.48 -0.18
CA TYR A 87 -8.12 4.22 1.00
C TYR A 87 -8.61 5.61 0.62
N ASP A 88 -9.82 5.96 1.03
CA ASP A 88 -10.41 7.28 0.82
C ASP A 88 -10.12 8.16 2.04
N PHE A 89 -9.16 9.06 1.89
CA PHE A 89 -8.77 10.00 2.95
C PHE A 89 -9.83 11.08 3.24
N SER A 90 -10.74 11.36 2.30
CA SER A 90 -11.84 12.30 2.53
C SER A 90 -12.95 11.67 3.38
N LEU A 91 -13.15 10.36 3.26
CA LEU A 91 -14.16 9.60 4.01
C LEU A 91 -13.62 8.85 5.22
N HIS A 92 -12.29 8.85 5.41
CA HIS A 92 -11.58 8.13 6.46
C HIS A 92 -11.97 6.65 6.54
N CYS A 93 -12.13 6.00 5.38
CA CYS A 93 -12.45 4.58 5.30
C CYS A 93 -11.92 3.95 4.00
N ARG A 94 -11.99 2.62 3.92
CA ARG A 94 -11.60 1.90 2.71
C ARG A 94 -12.69 2.08 1.64
N SER A 95 -12.28 2.29 0.39
CA SER A 95 -13.18 2.24 -0.75
C SER A 95 -13.61 0.79 -1.02
N ARG A 96 -14.73 0.63 -1.73
CA ARG A 96 -15.15 -0.67 -2.28
C ARG A 96 -14.30 -1.10 -3.47
N GLU A 97 -13.57 -0.16 -4.06
CA GLU A 97 -12.69 -0.41 -5.19
C GLU A 97 -11.31 -0.90 -4.73
N THR A 98 -10.70 -1.72 -5.57
CA THR A 98 -9.34 -2.20 -5.44
C THR A 98 -8.54 -1.86 -6.69
N VAL A 99 -7.23 -1.74 -6.53
CA VAL A 99 -6.29 -1.65 -7.64
C VAL A 99 -5.56 -2.98 -7.77
N ARG A 100 -5.72 -3.61 -8.92
CA ARG A 100 -5.00 -4.83 -9.26
C ARG A 100 -3.51 -4.53 -9.48
N ILE A 101 -2.65 -5.09 -8.64
CA ILE A 101 -1.18 -4.92 -8.73
C ILE A 101 -0.46 -6.27 -8.73
N GLY A 102 0.72 -6.34 -9.32
CA GLY A 102 1.50 -7.57 -9.50
C GLY A 102 1.44 -8.14 -10.91
N GLY A 103 1.91 -9.38 -11.08
CA GLY A 103 2.01 -10.04 -12.40
C GLY A 103 3.16 -9.53 -13.30
N GLN A 104 3.95 -8.59 -12.80
CA GLN A 104 5.15 -8.08 -13.46
C GLN A 104 6.29 -9.09 -13.42
N ASN A 105 7.20 -9.01 -14.40
CA ASN A 105 8.49 -9.66 -14.32
C ASN A 105 9.38 -8.88 -13.35
N ILE A 106 9.07 -8.98 -12.06
CA ILE A 106 9.82 -8.34 -10.97
C ILE A 106 11.21 -9.00 -10.97
N ILE A 107 12.24 -8.21 -11.29
CA ILE A 107 13.65 -8.60 -11.22
C ILE A 107 14.19 -8.25 -9.85
#